data_AF-A0A976L499-F1
#
_entry.id   AF-A0A976L499-F1
#
_cell.length_a   1.000
_cell.length_b   1.000
_cell.length_c   1.000
_cell.angle_alpha   90.00
_cell.angle_beta   90.00
_cell.angle_gamma   90.00
#
_symmetry.space_group_name_H-M   'P 1'
#
loop_
_entity.id
_entity.type
_entity.pdbx_description
1 polymer ?
#
loop_
_entity_poly.entity_id
_entity_poly.type
_entity_poly.pdbx_seq_one_letter_code
_entity_poly.pdbx_strand_id
1 'polypeptide(L)' 'TYEHKIFTQGVIWNIFSYDQWGVELGKQLANKILPELADNQDVNTHDSSTNGLMNQYKKWRN' A
#
# COMPACT_ATOMS: atom_id res chain seq x y z
N THR A 1 20.61 -3.92 -25.33
CA THR A 1 19.52 -3.15 -24.70
C THR A 1 18.99 -3.93 -23.49
N TYR A 2 18.76 -3.29 -22.34
CA TYR A 2 18.31 -3.97 -21.11
C TYR A 2 16.84 -4.42 -21.14
N GLU A 3 15.99 -3.77 -21.93
CA GLU A 3 14.56 -4.09 -22.05
C GLU A 3 14.33 -5.50 -22.60
N HIS A 4 15.06 -5.89 -23.66
CA HIS A 4 14.97 -7.24 -24.21
C HIS A 4 15.49 -8.31 -23.24
N LYS A 5 16.42 -7.97 -22.34
CA LYS A 5 16.86 -8.89 -21.27
C LYS A 5 15.70 -9.15 -20.29
N ILE A 6 15.01 -8.10 -19.85
CA ILE A 6 13.85 -8.20 -18.94
C ILE A 6 12.72 -8.97 -19.61
N PHE A 7 12.43 -8.69 -20.89
CA PHE A 7 11.44 -9.43 -21.67
C PHE A 7 11.73 -10.93 -21.74
N THR A 8 12.96 -11.32 -22.11
CA THR A 8 13.34 -12.74 -22.20
C THR A 8 13.25 -13.44 -20.85
N GLN A 9 13.64 -12.77 -19.75
CA GLN A 9 13.48 -13.30 -18.40
C GLN A 9 12.00 -13.53 -18.05
N GLY A 10 11.11 -12.59 -18.41
CA GLY A 10 9.67 -12.75 -18.25
C GLY A 10 9.08 -13.96 -18.96
N VAL A 11 9.49 -14.17 -20.22
CA VAL A 11 9.07 -15.33 -21.01
C VAL A 11 9.56 -16.64 -20.39
N ILE A 12 10.82 -16.72 -19.96
CA ILE A 12 11.39 -17.92 -19.32
C ILE A 12 10.65 -18.27 -18.02
N TRP A 13 10.33 -17.26 -17.20
CA TRP A 13 9.61 -17.45 -15.94
C TRP A 13 8.10 -17.57 -16.09
N ASN A 14 7.57 -17.45 -17.32
CA ASN A 14 6.14 -17.47 -17.61
C ASN A 14 5.35 -16.45 -16.75
N ILE A 15 5.90 -15.24 -16.63
CA ILE A 15 5.29 -14.11 -15.93
C ILE A 15 5.02 -12.94 -16.89
N PHE A 16 4.02 -12.13 -16.59
CA PHE A 16 3.71 -10.94 -17.38
C PHE A 16 4.58 -9.75 -16.93
N SER A 17 5.67 -9.48 -17.64
CA SER A 17 6.61 -8.38 -17.29
C SER A 17 6.06 -6.96 -17.44
N TYR A 18 4.85 -6.79 -17.98
CA TYR A 18 4.26 -5.49 -18.26
C TYR A 18 3.00 -5.20 -17.44
N ASP A 19 2.59 -6.13 -16.55
CA ASP A 19 1.52 -5.86 -15.60
C ASP A 19 2.05 -5.25 -14.29
N GLN A 20 1.14 -4.67 -13.52
CA GLN A 20 1.46 -3.89 -12.31
C GLN A 20 0.40 -4.10 -11.21
N TRP A 21 -0.30 -5.23 -11.17
CA TRP A 21 -1.44 -5.45 -10.24
C TRP A 21 -1.07 -5.28 -8.76
N GLY A 22 0.19 -5.56 -8.40
CA GLY A 22 0.69 -5.46 -7.03
C GLY A 22 0.60 -4.06 -6.40
N VAL A 23 0.36 -3.00 -7.19
CA VAL A 23 0.24 -1.63 -6.67
C VAL A 23 -1.15 -1.29 -6.13
N GLU A 24 -2.17 -2.07 -6.48
CA GLU A 24 -3.57 -1.65 -6.32
C GLU A 24 -4.05 -1.71 -4.87
N LEU A 25 -3.73 -2.80 -4.16
CA LEU A 25 -4.19 -2.98 -2.78
C LEU A 25 -3.67 -1.87 -1.87
N GLY A 26 -2.38 -1.50 -2.00
CA GLY A 26 -1.80 -0.40 -1.23
C GLY A 26 -2.49 0.93 -1.49
N LYS A 27 -2.82 1.23 -2.75
CA LYS A 27 -3.58 2.44 -3.12
C LYS A 27 -4.98 2.44 -2.52
N GLN A 28 -5.68 1.30 -2.58
CA GLN A 28 -7.02 1.17 -2.00
C GLN A 28 -7.01 1.35 -0.47
N LEU A 29 -6.04 0.76 0.23
CA LEU A 29 -5.89 0.90 1.67
C LEU A 29 -5.55 2.35 2.06
N ALA A 30 -4.59 2.98 1.37
CA ALA A 30 -4.23 4.38 1.62
C ALA A 30 -5.42 5.33 1.43
N ASN A 31 -6.24 5.13 0.39
CA ASN A 31 -7.44 5.93 0.15
C ASN A 31 -8.48 5.80 1.28
N LYS A 32 -8.56 4.64 1.94
CA LYS A 32 -9.44 4.44 3.11
C LYS A 32 -8.88 5.07 4.38
N ILE A 33 -7.57 4.96 4.59
CA ILE A 33 -6.88 5.48 5.78
C ILE A 33 -6.83 7.02 5.77
N LEU A 34 -6.64 7.63 4.61
CA LEU A 34 -6.49 9.09 4.47
C LEU A 34 -7.58 9.93 5.18
N PRO A 35 -8.89 9.70 4.96
CA PRO A 35 -9.93 10.46 5.65
C PRO A 35 -9.94 10.22 7.17
N GLU A 36 -9.60 9.01 7.62
CA GLU A 36 -9.53 8.67 9.04
C GLU A 36 -8.39 9.38 9.78
N LEU A 37 -7.43 9.97 9.07
CA LEU A 37 -6.34 10.79 9.66
C LEU A 37 -6.69 12.28 9.76
N ALA A 38 -7.83 12.72 9.23
CA ALA A 38 -8.20 14.13 9.19
C ALA A 38 -8.56 14.68 10.59
N ASP A 39 -9.32 13.92 11.36
CA ASP A 39 -9.71 14.28 12.73
C ASP A 39 -8.74 13.71 13.79
N ASN A 40 -8.96 14.11 15.04
CA ASN A 40 -8.23 13.61 16.20
C ASN A 40 -8.99 12.51 16.97
N GLN A 41 -9.99 11.86 16.36
CA GLN A 41 -10.71 10.76 17.01
C GLN A 41 -9.88 9.46 16.99
N ASP A 42 -10.06 8.61 17.99
CA ASP A 42 -9.43 7.29 17.99
C ASP A 42 -10.05 6.38 16.91
N VAL A 43 -9.20 5.68 16.17
CA VAL A 43 -9.56 4.74 15.10
C VAL A 43 -9.58 3.31 15.64
N ASN A 44 -10.62 2.54 15.31
CA ASN A 44 -10.82 1.15 15.75
C ASN A 44 -11.33 0.22 14.63
N THR A 45 -11.21 0.63 13.37
CA THR A 45 -11.82 -0.02 12.20
C THR A 45 -10.91 -1.04 11.50
N HIS A 46 -9.61 -1.05 11.79
CA HIS A 46 -8.62 -1.95 11.17
C HIS A 46 -8.11 -3.00 12.16
N ASP A 47 -7.08 -3.75 11.76
CA ASP A 47 -6.36 -4.63 12.67
C ASP A 47 -5.70 -3.84 13.82
N SER A 48 -5.36 -4.52 14.89
CA SER A 48 -4.82 -3.89 16.11
C SER A 48 -3.49 -3.16 15.88
N SER A 49 -2.67 -3.59 14.92
CA SER A 49 -1.42 -2.92 14.59
C SER A 49 -1.68 -1.59 13.89
N THR A 50 -2.52 -1.61 12.84
CA THR A 50 -2.89 -0.41 12.08
C THR A 50 -3.58 0.63 12.97
N ASN A 51 -4.57 0.23 13.77
CA ASN A 51 -5.26 1.13 14.70
C ASN A 51 -4.28 1.74 15.73
N GLY A 52 -3.40 0.91 16.30
CA GLY A 52 -2.41 1.36 17.29
C GLY A 52 -1.46 2.42 16.71
N LEU A 53 -0.93 2.18 15.52
CA LEU A 53 -0.04 3.11 14.83
C LEU A 53 -0.75 4.41 14.45
N MET A 54 -1.98 4.34 13.93
CA MET A 54 -2.75 5.53 13.55
C MET A 54 -3.07 6.41 14.77
N ASN A 55 -3.50 5.81 15.88
CA ASN A 55 -3.80 6.55 17.10
C ASN A 55 -2.53 7.13 17.74
N GLN A 56 -1.42 6.40 17.69
CA GLN A 56 -0.13 6.91 18.15
C GLN A 56 0.35 8.10 17.31
N TYR A 57 0.21 8.02 15.98
CA TYR A 57 0.49 9.13 15.07
C TYR A 57 -0.37 10.35 15.39
N LYS A 58 -1.68 10.20 15.59
CA LYS A 58 -2.58 11.30 15.99
C LYS A 58 -2.15 11.96 17.29
N LYS A 59 -1.73 11.17 18.29
CA LYS A 59 -1.20 11.68 19.58
C LYS A 59 0.10 12.48 19.44
N TRP A 60 0.97 12.12 18.50
CA TRP A 60 2.23 12.83 18.25
C TRP A 60 2.10 14.09 17.39
N ARG A 61 1.01 14.21 16.62
CA ARG A 61 0.76 15.37 15.76
C ARG A 61 0.23 16.59 16.54
N ASN A 62 -0.46 16.35 17.66
CA ASN A 62 -0.93 17.38 18.59
C ASN A 62 0.17 17.79 19.57
#